data_AF-A0A3P6TZ87-F1
#
_entry.id   AF-A0A3P6TZ87-F1
#
_cell.length_a   1.000
_cell.length_b   1.000
_cell.length_c   1.000
_cell.angle_alpha   90.00
_cell.angle_beta   90.00
_cell.angle_gamma   90.00
#
_symmetry.space_group_name_H-M   'P 1'
#
loop_
_entity.id
_entity.type
_entity.pdbx_description
1 polymer ?
#
loop_
_entity_poly.entity_id
_entity_poly.type
_entity_poly.pdbx_seq_one_letter_code
_entity_poly.pdbx_strand_id
1 'polypeptide(L)'
;MFRVNFLLEEICEDLAPHLAELFSRKWLVGCSALETICITVQDYYVDHRHLRPATRCALLMDLQFMIVGEYLKAIDSRRLTFANYEERASAGNRMKADSTRIESLFNQLLESGDINEPVCVICHFLDPEIMFSFCSFLLLRH
;
A
#
# COMPACT_ATOMS: atom_id res chain seq x y z
N MET A 1 2.17 24.81 -6.30
CA MET A 1 2.63 23.58 -5.61
C MET A 1 1.95 23.39 -4.25
N PHE A 2 1.72 24.44 -3.45
CA PHE A 2 1.12 24.36 -2.10
C PHE A 2 -0.23 23.64 -1.92
N ARG A 3 -1.06 23.47 -2.96
CA ARG A 3 -2.41 22.88 -2.80
C ARG A 3 -2.45 21.35 -2.81
N VAL A 4 -1.43 20.69 -3.38
CA VAL A 4 -1.39 19.22 -3.47
C VAL A 4 -0.98 18.62 -2.13
N ASN A 5 -0.08 19.28 -1.41
CA ASN A 5 0.39 18.82 -0.10
C ASN A 5 -0.74 18.74 0.92
N PHE A 6 -1.68 19.70 0.95
CA PHE A 6 -2.82 19.63 1.87
C PHE A 6 -3.74 18.43 1.59
N LEU A 7 -4.00 18.13 0.31
CA LEU A 7 -4.82 16.97 -0.05
C LEU A 7 -4.11 15.67 0.33
N LEU A 8 -2.79 15.60 0.11
CA LEU A 8 -2.01 14.44 0.50
C LEU A 8 -2.00 14.28 2.03
N GLU A 9 -1.79 15.36 2.78
CA GLU A 9 -1.80 15.37 4.25
C GLU A 9 -3.14 14.88 4.81
N GLU A 10 -4.25 15.40 4.29
CA GLU A 10 -5.61 14.97 4.68
C GLU A 10 -5.82 13.46 4.43
N ILE A 11 -5.46 12.98 3.23
CA ILE A 11 -5.55 11.55 2.92
C ILE A 11 -4.63 10.74 3.83
N CYS A 12 -3.41 11.22 4.11
CA CYS A 12 -2.48 10.54 5.01
C CYS A 12 -3.04 10.44 6.44
N GLU A 13 -3.70 11.47 6.94
CA GLU A 13 -4.33 11.48 8.27
C GLU A 13 -5.45 10.43 8.35
N ASP A 14 -6.29 10.32 7.32
CA ASP A 14 -7.37 9.33 7.26
C ASP A 14 -6.84 7.89 7.11
N LEU A 15 -5.75 7.71 6.36
CA LEU A 15 -5.14 6.40 6.15
C LEU A 15 -4.29 5.93 7.34
N ALA A 16 -3.73 6.85 8.13
CA ALA A 16 -2.82 6.56 9.23
C ALA A 16 -3.28 5.44 10.20
N PRO A 17 -4.52 5.42 10.72
CA PRO A 17 -4.96 4.36 11.64
C PRO A 17 -5.00 2.98 10.97
N HIS A 18 -5.27 2.92 9.66
CA HIS A 18 -5.32 1.67 8.91
C HIS A 18 -3.92 1.19 8.51
N LEU A 19 -3.03 2.11 8.13
CA LEU A 19 -1.62 1.84 7.89
C LEU A 19 -0.94 1.28 9.16
N ALA A 20 -1.31 1.82 10.33
CA ALA A 20 -0.88 1.32 11.63
C ALA A 20 -1.42 -0.08 11.99
N GLU A 21 -2.30 -0.69 11.21
CA GLU A 21 -2.73 -2.08 11.40
C GLU A 21 -1.96 -3.06 10.51
N LEU A 22 -1.28 -2.61 9.46
CA LEU A 22 -0.50 -3.48 8.57
C LEU A 22 0.56 -4.26 9.33
N PHE A 23 0.67 -5.57 9.12
CA PHE A 23 1.56 -6.46 9.89
C PHE A 23 1.30 -6.52 11.41
N SER A 24 0.14 -6.04 11.89
CA SER A 24 -0.28 -6.27 13.28
C SER A 24 -0.68 -7.73 13.49
N ARG A 25 -0.90 -8.12 14.75
CA ARG A 25 -1.57 -9.41 15.04
C ARG A 25 -2.95 -9.48 14.38
N LYS A 26 -3.68 -8.36 14.28
CA LYS A 26 -4.99 -8.31 13.61
C LYS A 26 -4.85 -8.52 12.10
N TRP A 27 -3.80 -7.95 11.49
CA TRP A 27 -3.49 -8.20 10.08
C TRP A 27 -3.17 -9.67 9.83
N LEU A 28 -2.43 -10.35 10.72
CA LEU A 28 -2.17 -11.78 10.54
C LEU A 28 -3.46 -12.63 10.53
N VAL A 29 -4.46 -12.26 11.34
CA VAL A 29 -5.67 -13.08 11.50
C VAL A 29 -6.85 -12.68 10.62
N GLY A 30 -6.83 -11.55 9.90
CA GLY A 30 -7.99 -11.22 9.07
C GLY A 30 -8.39 -9.76 8.88
N CYS A 31 -7.76 -8.76 9.50
CA CYS A 31 -8.37 -7.42 9.55
C CYS A 31 -8.55 -6.77 8.17
N SER A 32 -9.56 -5.91 8.03
CA SER A 32 -9.90 -5.24 6.76
C SER A 32 -9.10 -3.96 6.48
N ALA A 33 -7.94 -3.77 7.12
CA ALA A 33 -7.22 -2.50 7.09
C ALA A 33 -6.80 -2.10 5.67
N LEU A 34 -6.29 -3.04 4.88
CA LEU A 34 -5.91 -2.75 3.51
C LEU A 34 -7.14 -2.47 2.62
N GLU A 35 -8.23 -3.20 2.82
CA GLU A 35 -9.47 -2.97 2.10
C GLU A 35 -9.98 -1.55 2.34
N THR A 36 -9.95 -1.10 3.60
CA THR A 36 -10.31 0.28 3.95
C THR A 36 -9.36 1.30 3.33
N ILE A 37 -8.04 1.04 3.33
CA ILE A 37 -7.06 1.91 2.63
C ILE A 37 -7.44 2.04 1.15
N CYS A 38 -7.69 0.93 0.46
CA CYS A 38 -8.04 0.93 -0.95
C CYS A 38 -9.33 1.70 -1.24
N ILE A 39 -10.38 1.50 -0.42
CA ILE A 39 -11.66 2.22 -0.56
C ILE A 39 -11.45 3.71 -0.37
N THR A 40 -10.75 4.11 0.69
CA THR A 40 -10.47 5.52 1.00
C THR A 40 -9.72 6.20 -0.15
N VAL A 41 -8.66 5.57 -0.69
CA VAL A 41 -7.92 6.10 -1.85
C VAL A 41 -8.84 6.23 -3.08
N GLN A 42 -9.70 5.24 -3.33
CA GLN A 42 -10.64 5.27 -4.44
C GLN A 42 -11.66 6.41 -4.30
N ASP A 43 -12.19 6.63 -3.10
CA ASP A 43 -13.16 7.69 -2.82
C ASP A 43 -12.53 9.07 -3.05
N TYR A 44 -11.32 9.29 -2.50
CA TYR A 44 -10.57 10.52 -2.74
C TYR A 44 -10.24 10.75 -4.22
N TYR A 45 -9.92 9.69 -4.98
CA TYR A 45 -9.72 9.83 -6.42
C TYR A 45 -10.98 10.32 -7.14
N VAL A 46 -12.15 9.79 -6.77
CA VAL A 46 -13.45 10.18 -7.33
C VAL A 46 -13.78 11.63 -6.96
N ASP A 47 -13.61 12.01 -5.70
CA ASP A 47 -13.88 13.37 -5.22
C ASP A 47 -12.96 14.40 -5.88
N HIS A 48 -11.72 14.01 -6.14
CA HIS A 48 -10.73 14.85 -6.80
C HIS A 48 -10.83 14.88 -8.33
N ARG A 49 -11.85 14.26 -8.96
CA ARG A 49 -12.00 14.22 -10.42
C ARG A 49 -12.01 15.58 -11.12
N HIS A 50 -12.34 16.63 -10.38
CA HIS A 50 -12.40 18.01 -10.87
C HIS A 50 -11.01 18.70 -10.94
N LEU A 51 -9.97 18.08 -10.36
CA LEU A 51 -8.60 18.55 -10.45
C LEU A 51 -8.01 18.30 -11.84
N ARG A 52 -6.95 19.06 -12.17
CA ARG A 52 -6.22 18.83 -13.43
C ARG A 52 -5.63 17.42 -13.46
N PRO A 53 -5.62 16.73 -14.61
CA PRO A 53 -5.01 15.40 -14.77
C PRO A 53 -3.60 15.29 -14.17
N ALA A 54 -2.72 16.23 -14.48
CA ALA A 54 -1.36 16.25 -13.95
C ALA A 54 -1.30 16.36 -12.42
N THR A 55 -2.26 17.05 -11.80
CA THR A 55 -2.35 17.16 -10.33
C THR A 55 -2.80 15.85 -9.70
N ARG A 56 -3.80 15.19 -10.28
CA ARG A 56 -4.25 13.86 -9.83
C ARG A 56 -3.15 12.81 -10.00
N CYS A 57 -2.44 12.86 -11.12
CA CYS A 57 -1.30 12.00 -11.40
C CYS A 57 -0.20 12.12 -10.33
N ALA A 58 0.20 13.36 -10.01
CA ALA A 58 1.17 13.62 -8.94
C ALA A 58 0.68 13.08 -7.57
N LEU A 59 -0.58 13.36 -7.23
CA LEU A 59 -1.18 12.87 -5.98
C LEU A 59 -1.19 11.34 -5.90
N LEU A 60 -1.55 10.64 -6.98
CA LEU A 60 -1.52 9.18 -7.04
C LEU A 60 -0.12 8.62 -6.87
N MET A 61 0.89 9.24 -7.51
CA MET A 61 2.29 8.83 -7.31
C MET A 61 2.71 8.99 -5.85
N ASP A 62 2.45 10.14 -5.23
CA ASP A 62 2.81 10.40 -3.84
C ASP A 62 2.11 9.43 -2.87
N LEU A 63 0.82 9.16 -3.11
CA LEU A 63 0.06 8.17 -2.33
C LEU A 63 0.64 6.76 -2.47
N GLN A 64 1.04 6.36 -3.68
CA GLN A 64 1.63 5.06 -3.90
C GLN A 64 2.96 4.91 -3.15
N PHE A 65 3.84 5.92 -3.22
CA PHE A 65 5.10 5.94 -2.47
C PHE A 65 4.86 5.89 -0.96
N MET A 66 3.88 6.63 -0.46
CA MET A 66 3.52 6.63 0.95
C MET A 66 3.05 5.25 1.40
N ILE A 67 2.09 4.64 0.71
CA ILE A 67 1.52 3.34 1.09
C ILE A 67 2.61 2.25 1.06
N VAL A 68 3.40 2.18 -0.01
CA VAL A 68 4.51 1.22 -0.13
C VAL A 68 5.56 1.47 0.96
N GLY A 69 5.89 2.72 1.25
CA GLY A 69 6.83 3.10 2.30
C GLY A 69 6.36 2.66 3.69
N GLU A 70 5.09 2.88 4.03
CA GLU A 70 4.51 2.43 5.30
C GLU A 70 4.43 0.91 5.40
N TYR A 71 4.16 0.22 4.28
CA TYR A 71 4.20 -1.23 4.22
C TYR A 71 5.60 -1.76 4.59
N LEU A 72 6.65 -1.23 3.97
CA LEU A 72 8.05 -1.58 4.24
C LEU A 72 8.47 -1.24 5.67
N LYS A 73 8.08 -0.06 6.18
CA LYS A 73 8.31 0.33 7.59
C LYS A 73 7.62 -0.62 8.56
N ALA A 74 6.40 -1.07 8.26
CA ALA A 74 5.67 -2.00 9.11
C ALA A 74 6.36 -3.36 9.20
N ILE A 75 6.94 -3.84 8.09
CA ILE A 75 7.73 -5.08 8.06
C ILE A 75 8.98 -4.96 8.93
N ASP A 76 9.74 -3.88 8.76
CA ASP A 76 10.98 -3.65 9.51
C ASP A 76 10.70 -3.45 11.01
N SER A 77 9.73 -2.60 11.36
CA SER A 77 9.45 -2.22 12.74
C SER A 77 8.79 -3.31 13.58
N ARG A 78 7.91 -4.15 13.00
CA ARG A 78 7.14 -5.13 13.78
C ARG A 78 7.85 -6.41 14.07
N ARG A 79 8.95 -6.68 13.36
CA ARG A 79 9.84 -7.83 13.57
C ARG A 79 9.03 -9.11 13.82
N LEU A 80 8.05 -9.37 12.95
CA LEU A 80 7.16 -10.53 13.11
C LEU A 80 7.98 -11.80 13.27
N THR A 81 7.54 -12.73 14.11
CA THR A 81 8.18 -14.04 14.23
C THR A 81 7.13 -15.09 14.00
N PHE A 82 7.44 -16.08 13.17
CA PHE A 82 6.53 -17.17 12.84
C PHE A 82 7.03 -18.48 13.44
N ALA A 83 6.22 -19.09 14.29
CA ALA A 83 6.61 -20.29 15.03
C ALA A 83 6.70 -21.52 14.13
N ASN A 84 5.90 -21.57 13.07
CA ASN A 84 5.80 -22.73 12.19
C ASN A 84 5.67 -22.32 10.71
N TYR A 85 5.74 -23.33 9.84
CA TYR A 85 5.63 -23.14 8.39
C TYR A 85 4.27 -22.60 7.97
N GLU A 86 3.19 -23.03 8.61
CA GLU A 86 1.82 -22.64 8.26
C GLU A 86 1.59 -21.15 8.50
N GLU A 87 2.05 -20.62 9.64
CA GLU A 87 2.03 -19.18 9.95
C GLU A 87 2.83 -18.36 8.91
N ARG A 88 4.01 -18.84 8.51
CA ARG A 88 4.83 -18.20 7.46
C ARG A 88 4.11 -18.20 6.11
N ALA A 89 3.54 -19.33 5.73
CA ALA A 89 2.84 -19.49 4.47
C ALA A 89 1.59 -18.60 4.42
N SER A 90 0.82 -18.54 5.52
CA SER A 90 -0.35 -17.68 5.65
C SER A 90 0.02 -16.19 5.52
N ALA A 91 1.06 -15.74 6.24
CA ALA A 91 1.54 -14.37 6.13
C ALA A 91 2.03 -14.04 4.73
N GLY A 92 2.80 -14.93 4.08
CA GLY A 92 3.27 -14.75 2.71
C GLY A 92 2.14 -14.65 1.69
N ASN A 93 1.14 -15.54 1.79
CA ASN A 93 -0.05 -15.48 0.94
C ASN A 93 -0.81 -14.16 1.12
N ARG A 94 -0.87 -13.66 2.36
CA ARG A 94 -1.52 -12.38 2.63
C ARG A 94 -0.74 -11.20 2.08
N MET A 95 0.59 -11.16 2.23
CA MET A 95 1.42 -10.13 1.59
C MET A 95 1.23 -10.10 0.08
N LYS A 96 1.11 -11.29 -0.54
CA LYS A 96 0.82 -11.41 -1.97
C LYS A 96 -0.55 -10.86 -2.36
N ALA A 97 -1.58 -11.21 -1.59
CA ALA A 97 -2.92 -10.69 -1.80
C ALA A 97 -2.94 -9.16 -1.65
N ASP A 98 -2.26 -8.63 -0.63
CA ASP A 98 -2.12 -7.21 -0.38
C ASP A 98 -1.46 -6.49 -1.56
N SER A 99 -0.28 -6.97 -1.99
CA SER A 99 0.46 -6.42 -3.13
C SER A 99 -0.40 -6.39 -4.40
N THR A 100 -1.05 -7.52 -4.71
CA THR A 100 -1.92 -7.64 -5.90
C THR A 100 -3.08 -6.63 -5.84
N ARG A 101 -3.66 -6.43 -4.66
CA ARG A 101 -4.76 -5.50 -4.47
C ARG A 101 -4.33 -4.05 -4.64
N ILE A 102 -3.18 -3.66 -4.07
CA ILE A 102 -2.64 -2.30 -4.21
C ILE A 102 -2.29 -2.04 -5.68
N GLU A 103 -1.60 -2.98 -6.34
CA GLU A 103 -1.28 -2.89 -7.76
C GLU A 103 -2.55 -2.74 -8.62
N SER A 104 -3.54 -3.61 -8.41
CA SER A 104 -4.81 -3.55 -9.15
C SER A 104 -5.54 -2.22 -8.94
N LEU A 105 -5.52 -1.67 -7.72
CA LEU A 105 -6.13 -0.36 -7.45
C LEU A 105 -5.45 0.72 -8.29
N PHE A 106 -4.13 0.87 -8.19
CA PHE A 106 -3.43 1.95 -8.90
C PHE A 106 -3.49 1.78 -10.42
N ASN A 107 -3.43 0.55 -10.94
CA ASN A 107 -3.67 0.30 -12.37
C ASN A 107 -5.07 0.80 -12.79
N GLN A 108 -6.12 0.45 -12.05
CA GLN A 108 -7.49 0.90 -12.36
C GLN A 108 -7.63 2.43 -12.31
N LEU A 109 -7.03 3.09 -11.31
CA LEU A 109 -7.08 4.55 -11.17
C LEU A 109 -6.34 5.27 -12.31
N LEU A 110 -5.21 4.72 -12.76
CA LEU A 110 -4.43 5.29 -13.87
C LEU A 110 -5.08 5.03 -15.23
N GLU A 111 -5.71 3.87 -15.42
CA GLU A 111 -6.38 3.48 -16.67
C GLU A 111 -7.72 4.17 -16.91
N SER A 112 -8.25 4.94 -15.94
CA SER A 112 -9.59 5.54 -16.02
C SER A 112 -9.76 6.63 -17.10
N GLY A 113 -8.84 6.73 -18.08
CA GLY A 113 -8.92 7.58 -19.28
C GLY A 113 -8.60 9.06 -19.06
N ASP A 114 -8.32 9.41 -17.81
CA ASP A 114 -8.39 10.78 -17.28
C ASP A 114 -7.00 11.36 -16.95
N ILE A 115 -5.96 10.52 -17.08
CA ILE A 115 -4.54 10.79 -16.83
C ILE A 115 -3.77 10.16 -18.01
N ASN A 116 -3.14 10.98 -18.86
CA ASN A 116 -2.36 10.53 -20.03
C ASN A 116 -0.84 10.58 -19.79
N GLU A 117 -0.42 10.70 -18.54
CA GLU A 117 0.99 10.75 -18.17
C GLU A 117 1.52 9.33 -17.94
N PRO A 118 2.74 9.00 -18.40
CA PRO A 118 3.35 7.70 -18.11
C PRO A 118 3.66 7.62 -16.62
N VAL A 119 2.91 6.81 -15.89
CA VAL A 119 3.11 6.54 -14.46
C VAL A 119 3.55 5.09 -14.27
N CYS A 120 4.63 4.88 -13.52
CA CYS A 120 5.06 3.55 -13.13
C CYS A 120 4.36 3.15 -11.83
N VAL A 121 3.64 2.02 -11.84
CA VAL A 121 3.09 1.44 -10.62
C VAL A 121 4.24 0.75 -9.88
N ILE A 122 4.74 1.42 -8.84
CA ILE A 122 5.86 0.95 -8.00
C ILE A 122 5.48 -0.20 -7.05
N CYS A 123 4.24 -0.70 -7.08
CA CYS A 123 3.82 -1.86 -6.27
C CYS A 123 4.63 -3.13 -6.57
N HIS A 124 5.34 -3.20 -7.69
CA HIS A 124 6.31 -4.26 -7.97
C HIS A 124 7.41 -4.38 -6.88
N PHE A 125 7.68 -3.35 -6.08
CA PHE A 125 8.58 -3.47 -4.92
C PHE A 125 7.98 -4.28 -3.76
N LEU A 126 6.66 -4.48 -3.75
CA LEU A 126 5.95 -5.38 -2.84
C LEU A 126 5.85 -6.81 -3.37
N ASP A 127 6.54 -7.11 -4.49
CA ASP A 127 6.54 -8.45 -5.09
C ASP A 127 6.80 -9.51 -4.02
N PRO A 128 5.94 -10.53 -3.91
CA PRO A 128 6.03 -11.53 -2.86
C PRO A 128 7.35 -12.29 -2.88
N GLU A 129 7.98 -12.56 -4.03
CA GLU A 129 9.26 -13.26 -4.09
C GLU A 129 10.41 -12.38 -3.57
N ILE A 130 10.38 -11.09 -3.88
CA ILE A 130 11.32 -10.09 -3.36
C ILE A 130 11.10 -9.90 -1.87
N MET A 131 9.85 -9.71 -1.46
CA MET A 131 9.46 -9.49 -0.08
C MET A 131 9.64 -10.72 0.80
N PHE A 132 9.41 -11.93 0.28
CA PHE A 132 9.62 -13.18 1.00
C PHE A 132 11.11 -13.53 1.08
N SER A 133 11.92 -13.16 0.08
CA SER A 133 13.39 -13.19 0.20
C SER A 133 13.86 -12.21 1.27
N PHE A 134 13.35 -10.97 1.27
CA PHE A 134 13.67 -9.96 2.29
C PHE A 134 13.23 -10.39 3.70
N CYS A 135 12.00 -10.86 3.85
CA CYS A 135 11.47 -11.37 5.11
C CYS A 135 12.23 -12.63 5.54
N SER A 136 12.50 -13.59 4.65
CA SER A 136 13.32 -14.77 5.01
C SER A 136 14.71 -14.34 5.50
N PHE A 137 15.32 -13.32 4.90
CA PHE A 137 16.61 -12.78 5.32
C PHE A 137 16.54 -12.03 6.67
N LEU A 138 15.46 -11.30 6.94
CA LEU A 138 15.22 -10.58 8.20
C LEU A 138 14.80 -11.52 9.36
N LEU A 139 14.10 -12.61 9.03
CA LEU A 139 13.56 -13.60 9.98
C LEU A 139 14.52 -14.73 10.30
N LEU A 140 15.58 -14.92 9.50
CA LEU A 140 16.69 -15.85 9.78
C LEU A 140 17.83 -15.21 10.58
N ARG A 141 17.71 -13.93 10.98
CA ARG A 141 18.64 -13.33 11.95
C ARG A 141 18.36 -13.90 13.35
N HIS A 142 18.98 -15.06 13.63
CA HIS A 142 19.29 -15.52 14.97
C HIS A 142 20.54 -14.82 15.51
#